data_AF-A0A3M9N3Q8-F1
#
_entry.id   AF-A0A3M9N3Q8-F1
#
_cell.length_a   1.000
_cell.length_b   1.000
_cell.length_c   1.000
_cell.angle_alpha   90.00
_cell.angle_beta   90.00
_cell.angle_gamma   90.00
#
_symmetry.space_group_name_H-M   'P 1'
#
loop_
_entity.id
_entity.type
_entity.pdbx_description
1 polymer ?
#
loop_
_entity_poly.entity_id
_entity_poly.type
_entity_poly.pdbx_seq_one_letter_code
_entity_poly.pdbx_strand_id
1 'polypeptide(L)'
;MIKKLFLLLIIGWATIGLSWAQGVSTGGSYFVELYNGERIYARKLQFKSPVFKQNFFLLDDSLRYAPETVKYFQNQEGYFARVNAGRRFSDFAQREQAGRISTYFVYRMDYNSFSPGIGIGMGRYGMGGYGMGGYGMGGYGYPSQRRVYYFSKEQGPLEPLTYKNLRVALSDNPGSMESLQDYKRGQNIQTGMYIAGAGFIIAGMQQQFRGTSSGSSISPLLLVGAGITLLPQIIKLVKKDKLSEAIDLYNYDPR
;
A
#
# COMPACT_ATOMS: atom_id res chain seq x y z
N MET A 1 32.68 1.66 34.97
CA MET A 1 31.74 0.55 34.69
C MET A 1 30.57 0.95 33.77
N ILE A 2 30.14 2.21 33.76
CA ILE A 2 29.01 2.73 32.94
C ILE A 2 29.22 2.60 31.40
N LYS A 3 30.45 2.68 30.90
CA LYS A 3 30.75 2.58 29.45
C LYS A 3 30.46 1.19 28.85
N LYS A 4 30.48 0.12 29.65
CA LYS A 4 30.17 -1.25 29.19
C LYS A 4 28.67 -1.51 29.11
N LEU A 5 27.87 -0.78 29.89
CA LEU A 5 26.40 -0.92 29.91
C LEU A 5 25.74 -0.26 28.69
N PHE A 6 26.28 0.88 28.23
CA PHE A 6 25.80 1.57 27.03
C PHE A 6 26.04 0.76 25.75
N LEU A 7 27.15 0.02 25.68
CA LEU A 7 27.48 -0.85 24.54
C LEU A 7 26.52 -2.05 24.45
N LEU A 8 26.08 -2.60 25.58
CA LEU A 8 25.08 -3.68 25.64
C LEU A 8 23.67 -3.20 25.24
N LEU A 9 23.30 -1.96 25.57
CA LEU A 9 22.02 -1.36 25.15
C LEU A 9 21.95 -1.13 23.63
N ILE A 10 23.06 -0.74 23.00
CA ILE A 10 23.14 -0.54 21.54
C ILE A 10 23.13 -1.89 20.79
N ILE A 11 23.79 -2.92 21.32
CA ILE A 11 23.76 -4.28 20.75
C ILE A 11 22.37 -4.93 20.96
N GLY A 12 21.69 -4.63 22.07
CA GLY A 12 20.30 -5.03 22.31
C GLY A 12 19.32 -4.38 21.33
N TRP A 13 19.54 -3.11 20.95
CA TRP A 13 18.75 -2.44 19.91
C TRP A 13 19.02 -2.97 18.49
N ALA A 14 20.28 -3.35 18.19
CA ALA A 14 20.64 -3.90 16.89
C ALA A 14 20.08 -5.32 16.64
N THR A 15 19.77 -6.08 17.69
CA THR A 15 19.29 -7.47 17.57
C THR A 15 17.76 -7.61 17.50
N ILE A 16 17.00 -6.59 17.90
CA ILE A 16 15.52 -6.61 17.80
C ILE A 16 15.04 -6.31 16.37
N GLY A 17 15.88 -5.67 15.53
CA GLY A 17 15.55 -5.31 14.14
C GLY A 17 15.58 -6.44 13.12
N LEU A 18 16.03 -7.65 13.48
CA LEU A 18 16.27 -8.74 12.50
C LEU A 18 15.24 -9.88 12.54
N SER A 19 14.22 -9.81 13.39
CA SER A 19 13.27 -10.93 13.60
C SER A 19 11.98 -10.86 12.77
N TRP A 20 11.84 -9.92 11.82
CA TRP A 20 10.59 -9.71 11.06
C TRP A 20 10.74 -9.88 9.54
N ALA A 21 11.54 -10.85 9.08
CA ALA A 21 11.70 -11.15 7.66
C ALA A 21 11.44 -12.61 7.27
N GLN A 22 10.97 -13.46 8.20
CA GLN A 22 10.68 -14.87 7.91
C GLN A 22 9.17 -15.06 7.70
N GLY A 23 8.71 -14.86 6.48
CA GLY A 23 7.30 -15.10 6.13
C GLY A 23 6.99 -15.27 4.64
N VAL A 24 8.01 -15.28 3.77
CA VAL A 24 7.81 -15.65 2.37
C VAL A 24 8.66 -16.88 2.11
N SER A 25 8.00 -18.04 2.03
CA SER A 25 8.57 -19.34 1.71
C SER A 25 9.23 -19.31 0.32
N THR A 26 10.47 -18.85 0.23
CA THR A 26 11.31 -18.86 -0.97
C THR A 26 11.86 -20.25 -1.31
N GLY A 27 11.58 -21.27 -0.49
CA GLY A 27 12.04 -22.64 -0.66
C GLY A 27 11.02 -23.66 -1.21
N GLY A 28 9.84 -23.21 -1.67
CA GLY A 28 8.84 -24.14 -2.24
C GLY A 28 9.17 -24.51 -3.70
N SER A 29 8.81 -25.74 -4.10
CA SER A 29 8.90 -26.20 -5.49
C SER A 29 8.18 -25.22 -6.44
N TYR A 30 8.74 -24.93 -7.61
CA TYR A 30 8.02 -24.12 -8.59
C TYR A 30 6.82 -24.88 -9.12
N PHE A 31 5.72 -24.19 -9.31
CA PHE A 31 4.52 -24.79 -9.86
C PHE A 31 3.65 -23.78 -10.58
N VAL A 32 2.77 -24.32 -11.40
CA VAL A 32 1.59 -23.66 -11.94
C VAL A 32 0.36 -24.43 -11.47
N GLU A 33 -0.61 -23.73 -10.93
CA GLU A 33 -1.92 -24.26 -10.59
C GLU A 33 -2.97 -23.71 -11.55
N LEU A 34 -3.69 -24.60 -12.19
CA LEU A 34 -4.71 -24.29 -13.18
C LEU A 34 -6.08 -24.08 -12.51
N TYR A 35 -7.04 -23.49 -13.24
CA TYR A 35 -8.40 -23.29 -12.73
C TYR A 35 -9.16 -24.60 -12.44
N ASN A 36 -8.78 -25.70 -13.09
CA ASN A 36 -9.31 -27.04 -12.80
C ASN A 36 -8.76 -27.64 -11.49
N GLY A 37 -7.87 -26.92 -10.77
CA GLY A 37 -7.23 -27.38 -9.54
C GLY A 37 -5.98 -28.22 -9.75
N GLU A 38 -5.61 -28.52 -11.01
CA GLU A 38 -4.40 -29.27 -11.32
C GLU A 38 -3.17 -28.42 -11.01
N ARG A 39 -2.24 -28.99 -10.24
CA ARG A 39 -0.97 -28.36 -9.91
C ARG A 39 0.17 -29.11 -10.58
N ILE A 40 0.86 -28.42 -11.50
CA ILE A 40 1.99 -28.93 -12.24
C ILE A 40 3.27 -28.36 -11.64
N TYR A 41 4.12 -29.24 -11.11
CA TYR A 41 5.41 -28.88 -10.54
C TYR A 41 6.51 -28.88 -11.60
N ALA A 42 7.48 -27.99 -11.44
CA ALA A 42 8.62 -27.84 -12.34
C ALA A 42 9.90 -27.50 -11.56
N ARG A 43 11.06 -27.84 -12.13
CA ARG A 43 12.36 -27.35 -11.65
C ARG A 43 12.63 -25.92 -12.09
N LYS A 44 12.00 -25.46 -13.16
CA LYS A 44 12.13 -24.12 -13.72
C LYS A 44 10.80 -23.61 -14.23
N LEU A 45 10.42 -22.41 -13.81
CA LEU A 45 9.22 -21.72 -14.26
C LEU A 45 9.58 -20.34 -14.81
N GLN A 46 9.18 -20.04 -16.05
CA GLN A 46 9.41 -18.76 -16.69
C GLN A 46 8.14 -18.21 -17.33
N PHE A 47 7.88 -16.92 -17.16
CA PHE A 47 6.88 -16.21 -17.96
C PHE A 47 7.54 -15.65 -19.22
N LYS A 48 7.00 -15.98 -20.39
CA LYS A 48 7.50 -15.49 -21.68
C LYS A 48 6.45 -14.60 -22.34
N SER A 49 6.90 -13.43 -22.81
CA SER A 49 6.10 -12.48 -23.57
C SER A 49 6.74 -12.18 -24.93
N PRO A 50 6.67 -13.10 -25.91
CA PRO A 50 7.26 -12.87 -27.22
C PRO A 50 6.53 -11.74 -27.96
N VAL A 51 7.26 -10.91 -28.71
CA VAL A 51 6.71 -9.71 -29.36
C VAL A 51 5.54 -10.00 -30.31
N PHE A 52 5.57 -11.13 -31.02
CA PHE A 52 4.58 -11.50 -32.04
C PHE A 52 3.80 -12.78 -31.70
N LYS A 53 3.95 -13.33 -30.50
CA LYS A 53 3.25 -14.55 -30.08
C LYS A 53 2.48 -14.30 -28.81
N GLN A 54 1.57 -15.21 -28.48
CA GLN A 54 0.86 -15.16 -27.21
C GLN A 54 1.84 -15.38 -26.05
N ASN A 55 1.57 -14.73 -24.93
CA ASN A 55 2.32 -14.94 -23.70
C ASN A 55 2.07 -16.36 -23.18
N PHE A 56 3.04 -16.96 -22.49
CA PHE A 56 2.89 -18.29 -21.90
C PHE A 56 3.82 -18.48 -20.71
N PHE A 57 3.43 -19.38 -19.82
CA PHE A 57 4.32 -19.97 -18.83
C PHE A 57 5.07 -21.15 -19.47
N LEU A 58 6.38 -21.18 -19.28
CA LEU A 58 7.28 -22.23 -19.73
C LEU A 58 7.80 -22.99 -18.51
N LEU A 59 7.47 -24.29 -18.43
CA LEU A 59 7.87 -25.19 -17.37
C LEU A 59 8.91 -26.16 -17.93
N ASP A 60 10.05 -26.29 -17.23
CA ASP A 60 11.15 -27.20 -17.59
C ASP A 60 11.53 -27.16 -19.07
N ASP A 61 11.52 -25.95 -19.64
CA ASP A 61 11.87 -25.62 -21.03
C ASP A 61 11.04 -26.30 -22.13
N SER A 62 9.99 -27.06 -21.79
CA SER A 62 9.20 -27.85 -22.73
C SER A 62 7.69 -27.58 -22.64
N LEU A 63 7.12 -27.63 -21.44
CA LEU A 63 5.68 -27.52 -21.22
C LEU A 63 5.25 -26.05 -21.24
N ARG A 64 4.18 -25.77 -21.98
CA ARG A 64 3.65 -24.42 -22.16
C ARG A 64 2.21 -24.32 -21.68
N TYR A 65 1.94 -23.34 -20.84
CA TYR A 65 0.58 -23.03 -20.38
C TYR A 65 0.23 -21.59 -20.72
N ALA A 66 -0.97 -21.40 -21.26
CA ALA A 66 -1.50 -20.08 -21.52
C ALA A 66 -1.79 -19.37 -20.18
N PRO A 67 -1.48 -18.07 -20.01
CA PRO A 67 -1.70 -17.39 -18.74
C PRO A 67 -3.17 -17.40 -18.30
N GLU A 68 -4.09 -17.50 -19.24
CA GLU A 68 -5.51 -17.61 -18.97
C GLU A 68 -5.96 -18.88 -18.26
N THR A 69 -5.19 -19.96 -18.33
CA THR A 69 -5.52 -21.22 -17.65
C THR A 69 -4.94 -21.27 -16.23
N VAL A 70 -4.04 -20.34 -15.89
CA VAL A 70 -3.31 -20.31 -14.62
C VAL A 70 -4.07 -19.50 -13.57
N LYS A 71 -4.34 -20.13 -12.42
CA LYS A 71 -4.97 -19.52 -11.25
C LYS A 71 -3.92 -19.01 -10.26
N TYR A 72 -2.92 -19.84 -9.96
CA TYR A 72 -1.79 -19.50 -9.10
C TYR A 72 -0.48 -20.01 -9.72
N PHE A 73 0.63 -19.37 -9.39
CA PHE A 73 1.94 -19.94 -9.70
C PHE A 73 2.97 -19.55 -8.65
N GLN A 74 4.05 -20.31 -8.56
CA GLN A 74 5.18 -20.01 -7.69
C GLN A 74 6.49 -20.11 -8.48
N ASN A 75 7.25 -19.02 -8.48
CA ASN A 75 8.57 -18.93 -9.12
C ASN A 75 9.63 -18.49 -8.07
N GLN A 76 10.80 -18.07 -8.55
CA GLN A 76 11.90 -17.55 -7.71
C GLN A 76 11.55 -16.28 -6.94
N GLU A 77 10.65 -15.45 -7.47
CA GLU A 77 10.27 -14.16 -6.88
C GLU A 77 9.21 -14.34 -5.79
N GLY A 78 8.45 -15.45 -5.83
CA GLY A 78 7.49 -15.80 -4.80
C GLY A 78 6.24 -16.48 -5.36
N TYR A 79 5.17 -16.38 -4.59
CA TYR A 79 3.85 -16.92 -4.93
C TYR A 79 2.99 -15.83 -5.55
N PHE A 80 2.27 -16.17 -6.61
CA PHE A 80 1.46 -15.25 -7.37
C PHE A 80 0.04 -15.78 -7.54
N ALA A 81 -0.93 -14.89 -7.43
CA ALA A 81 -2.35 -15.18 -7.60
C ALA A 81 -2.95 -14.30 -8.68
N ARG A 82 -3.83 -14.88 -9.49
CA ARG A 82 -4.44 -14.15 -10.60
C ARG A 82 -5.51 -13.17 -10.15
N VAL A 83 -5.37 -11.91 -10.58
CA VAL A 83 -6.30 -10.81 -10.29
C VAL A 83 -7.31 -10.61 -11.40
N ASN A 84 -6.88 -10.68 -12.66
CA ASN A 84 -7.73 -10.37 -13.82
C ASN A 84 -7.64 -11.46 -14.90
N ALA A 85 -8.69 -11.59 -15.70
CA ALA A 85 -8.79 -12.55 -16.80
C ALA A 85 -7.89 -12.24 -18.02
N GLY A 86 -6.90 -11.36 -17.88
CA GLY A 86 -5.97 -10.99 -18.96
C GLY A 86 -4.82 -11.99 -19.17
N ARG A 87 -3.95 -11.67 -20.12
CA ARG A 87 -2.82 -12.51 -20.56
C ARG A 87 -1.45 -11.94 -20.16
N ARG A 88 -1.39 -10.86 -19.38
CA ARG A 88 -0.16 -10.17 -19.02
C ARG A 88 0.36 -10.65 -17.67
N PHE A 89 1.65 -10.51 -17.43
CA PHE A 89 2.22 -10.77 -16.10
C PHE A 89 1.60 -9.85 -15.03
N SER A 90 1.26 -8.61 -15.40
CA SER A 90 0.58 -7.64 -14.55
C SER A 90 -0.82 -8.06 -14.09
N ASP A 91 -1.37 -9.15 -14.65
CA ASP A 91 -2.65 -9.71 -14.23
C ASP A 91 -2.51 -10.67 -13.03
N PHE A 92 -1.29 -10.89 -12.55
CA PHE A 92 -0.96 -11.67 -11.37
C PHE A 92 -0.40 -10.77 -10.26
N ALA A 93 -0.92 -10.94 -9.05
CA ALA A 93 -0.45 -10.26 -7.86
C ALA A 93 0.52 -11.15 -7.07
N GLN A 94 1.64 -10.58 -6.68
CA GLN A 94 2.63 -11.23 -5.82
C GLN A 94 2.13 -11.24 -4.38
N ARG A 95 2.23 -12.38 -3.70
CA ARG A 95 1.88 -12.51 -2.28
C ARG A 95 2.94 -11.85 -1.41
N GLU A 96 2.50 -10.99 -0.51
CA GLU A 96 3.35 -10.32 0.48
C GLU A 96 3.29 -11.04 1.82
N GLN A 97 2.07 -11.36 2.29
CA GLN A 97 1.84 -12.08 3.55
C GLN A 97 0.92 -13.26 3.30
N ALA A 98 1.28 -14.42 3.88
CA ALA A 98 0.43 -15.60 3.91
C ALA A 98 -0.30 -15.71 5.26
N GLY A 99 -1.54 -16.19 5.22
CA GLY A 99 -2.36 -16.39 6.42
C GLY A 99 -3.81 -16.69 6.05
N ARG A 100 -4.69 -16.67 7.06
CA ARG A 100 -6.15 -16.73 6.87
C ARG A 100 -6.62 -15.55 6.02
N ILE A 101 -5.97 -14.41 6.17
CA ILE A 101 -6.00 -13.28 5.25
C ILE A 101 -4.61 -13.23 4.60
N SER A 102 -4.54 -13.58 3.34
CA SER A 102 -3.32 -13.43 2.54
C SER A 102 -3.35 -12.11 1.79
N THR A 103 -2.26 -11.36 1.80
CA THR A 103 -2.14 -10.06 1.10
C THR A 103 -1.29 -10.20 -0.15
N TYR A 104 -1.63 -9.43 -1.18
CA TYR A 104 -0.99 -9.48 -2.47
C TYR A 104 -0.83 -8.06 -3.04
N PHE A 105 0.12 -7.86 -3.95
CA PHE A 105 0.26 -6.59 -4.67
C PHE A 105 0.56 -6.78 -6.15
N VAL A 106 0.15 -5.79 -6.94
CA VAL A 106 0.52 -5.62 -8.36
C VAL A 106 1.18 -4.27 -8.51
N TYR A 107 2.27 -4.21 -9.27
CA TYR A 107 2.83 -2.94 -9.72
C TYR A 107 2.02 -2.38 -10.89
N ARG A 108 1.51 -1.16 -10.74
CA ARG A 108 0.86 -0.41 -11.82
C ARG A 108 1.65 0.84 -12.14
N MET A 109 1.84 1.07 -13.43
CA MET A 109 2.38 2.33 -13.95
C MET A 109 1.22 3.31 -14.07
N ASP A 110 1.28 4.41 -13.32
CA ASP A 110 0.38 5.52 -13.53
C ASP A 110 1.06 6.55 -14.44
N TYR A 111 0.43 6.82 -15.57
CA TYR A 111 0.76 7.97 -16.39
C TYR A 111 -0.04 9.14 -15.83
N ASN A 112 0.65 10.12 -15.25
CA ASN A 112 0.01 11.35 -14.82
C ASN A 112 -0.39 12.14 -16.08
N SER A 113 -1.59 11.88 -16.61
CA SER A 113 -2.15 12.66 -17.71
C SER A 113 -2.54 14.03 -17.18
N PHE A 114 -1.77 15.04 -17.57
CA PHE A 114 -2.00 16.44 -17.25
C PHE A 114 -3.39 16.87 -17.75
N SER A 115 -4.29 17.23 -16.83
CA SER A 115 -5.50 17.99 -17.15
C SER A 115 -5.22 19.46 -16.79
N PRO A 116 -5.13 20.38 -17.76
CA PRO A 116 -4.93 21.80 -17.49
C PRO A 116 -6.28 22.39 -17.06
N GLY A 117 -6.56 22.34 -15.76
CA GLY A 117 -7.74 22.95 -15.17
C GLY A 117 -7.40 23.52 -13.81
N ILE A 118 -7.60 24.83 -13.66
CA ILE A 118 -7.60 25.53 -12.37
C ILE A 118 -8.68 24.86 -11.50
N GLY A 119 -8.27 23.91 -10.68
CA GLY A 119 -9.16 23.09 -9.87
C GLY A 119 -8.72 23.13 -8.42
N ILE A 120 -9.44 23.91 -7.61
CA ILE A 120 -9.48 23.75 -6.15
C ILE A 120 -9.81 22.26 -5.91
N GLY A 121 -8.80 21.50 -5.46
CA GLY A 121 -8.79 20.04 -5.46
C GLY A 121 -9.79 19.42 -4.48
N MET A 122 -11.07 19.40 -4.86
CA MET A 122 -12.10 18.49 -4.33
C MET A 122 -12.07 17.20 -5.15
N GLY A 123 -11.02 16.39 -4.95
CA GLY A 123 -10.92 15.03 -5.48
C GLY A 123 -11.89 14.10 -4.76
N ARG A 124 -13.09 13.94 -5.32
CA ARG A 124 -14.09 12.91 -4.97
C ARG A 124 -13.44 11.51 -5.05
N TYR A 125 -13.54 10.76 -3.94
CA TYR A 125 -13.40 9.30 -3.87
C TYR A 125 -12.12 8.67 -4.45
N GLY A 126 -11.03 8.68 -3.67
CA GLY A 126 -9.83 7.92 -3.96
C GLY A 126 -8.90 7.86 -2.75
N MET A 127 -9.30 7.14 -1.71
CA MET A 127 -8.50 6.95 -0.50
C MET A 127 -7.36 5.97 -0.81
N GLY A 128 -6.23 6.46 -1.32
CA GLY A 128 -5.06 5.62 -1.59
C GLY A 128 -4.02 6.28 -2.48
N GLY A 129 -3.06 6.97 -1.85
CA GLY A 129 -1.78 7.29 -2.48
C GLY A 129 -1.59 8.75 -2.89
N TYR A 130 -0.64 9.39 -2.18
CA TYR A 130 0.37 10.31 -2.68
C TYR A 130 -0.02 11.38 -3.72
N GLY A 131 0.10 12.64 -3.29
CA GLY A 131 0.12 13.80 -4.17
C GLY A 131 -0.30 15.05 -3.43
N MET A 132 0.53 15.54 -2.50
CA MET A 132 0.40 16.93 -2.06
C MET A 132 0.65 17.81 -3.28
N GLY A 133 -0.38 18.54 -3.69
CA GLY A 133 -0.30 19.59 -4.70
C GLY A 133 0.66 20.67 -4.21
N GLY A 134 1.94 20.48 -4.52
CA GLY A 134 2.98 21.48 -4.43
C GLY A 134 2.75 22.50 -5.54
N TYR A 135 2.56 23.74 -5.12
CA TYR A 135 2.66 24.92 -5.95
C TYR A 135 4.05 24.95 -6.60
N GLY A 136 4.14 24.95 -7.93
CA GLY A 136 5.37 25.30 -8.61
C GLY A 136 5.72 24.42 -9.81
N MET A 137 5.61 25.05 -10.99
CA MET A 137 6.33 24.76 -12.23
C MET A 137 6.07 23.41 -12.93
N GLY A 138 5.55 23.52 -14.16
CA GLY A 138 5.30 22.41 -15.07
C GLY A 138 6.57 21.59 -15.31
N GLY A 139 6.50 20.33 -14.88
CA GLY A 139 7.48 19.30 -15.21
C GLY A 139 6.76 18.13 -15.87
N TYR A 140 7.36 17.59 -16.92
CA TYR A 140 6.99 16.31 -17.51
C TYR A 140 6.90 15.26 -16.40
N GLY A 141 5.68 14.78 -16.11
CA GLY A 141 5.46 13.78 -15.08
C GLY A 141 6.07 12.46 -15.50
N TYR A 142 7.16 12.05 -14.85
CA TYR A 142 7.72 10.71 -15.01
C TYR A 142 6.67 9.67 -14.62
N PRO A 143 6.57 8.53 -15.35
CA PRO A 143 5.69 7.45 -14.96
C PRO A 143 6.07 7.01 -13.54
N SER A 144 5.11 7.07 -12.62
CA SER A 144 5.34 6.59 -11.26
C SER A 144 4.76 5.19 -11.12
N GLN A 145 5.55 4.29 -10.56
CA GLN A 145 5.14 2.92 -10.29
C GLN A 145 4.53 2.86 -8.89
N ARG A 146 3.23 2.55 -8.79
CA ARG A 146 2.56 2.32 -7.51
C ARG A 146 2.25 0.86 -7.29
N ARG A 147 2.27 0.42 -6.03
CA ARG A 147 1.73 -0.88 -5.62
C ARG A 147 0.23 -0.74 -5.38
N VAL A 148 -0.54 -1.63 -6.00
CA VAL A 148 -1.97 -1.80 -5.72
C VAL A 148 -2.15 -3.10 -4.96
N TYR A 149 -2.74 -3.01 -3.77
CA TYR A 149 -2.86 -4.13 -2.85
C TYR A 149 -4.22 -4.83 -2.96
N TYR A 150 -4.19 -6.14 -2.78
CA TYR A 150 -5.34 -7.04 -2.75
C TYR A 150 -5.22 -7.96 -1.54
N PHE A 151 -6.31 -8.58 -1.13
CA PHE A 151 -6.31 -9.63 -0.12
C PHE A 151 -7.22 -10.78 -0.53
N SER A 152 -6.99 -11.95 0.05
CA SER A 152 -7.87 -13.13 -0.06
C SER A 152 -8.11 -13.67 1.34
N LYS A 153 -9.39 -13.92 1.66
CA LYS A 153 -9.81 -14.58 2.91
C LYS A 153 -9.96 -16.07 2.66
N GLU A 154 -9.24 -16.88 3.41
CA GLU A 154 -9.33 -18.35 3.44
C GLU A 154 -9.23 -18.97 2.03
N GLN A 155 -8.31 -18.44 1.21
CA GLN A 155 -8.09 -18.84 -0.20
C GLN A 155 -9.27 -18.53 -1.15
N GLY A 156 -10.17 -17.65 -0.74
CA GLY A 156 -11.24 -17.11 -1.57
C GLY A 156 -10.76 -16.18 -2.68
N PRO A 157 -11.71 -15.52 -3.40
CA PRO A 157 -11.36 -14.59 -4.47
C PRO A 157 -10.50 -13.43 -3.95
N LEU A 158 -9.67 -12.89 -4.83
CA LEU A 158 -8.89 -11.69 -4.54
C LEU A 158 -9.79 -10.45 -4.57
N GLU A 159 -9.76 -9.69 -3.48
CA GLU A 159 -10.49 -8.43 -3.35
C GLU A 159 -9.52 -7.26 -3.15
N PRO A 160 -9.86 -6.05 -3.62
CA PRO A 160 -9.05 -4.86 -3.35
C PRO A 160 -8.87 -4.64 -1.83
N LEU A 161 -7.62 -4.41 -1.40
CA LEU A 161 -7.28 -4.13 0.01
C LEU A 161 -7.72 -2.72 0.37
N THR A 162 -8.98 -2.60 0.77
CA THR A 162 -9.61 -1.35 1.18
C THR A 162 -10.30 -1.55 2.53
N TYR A 163 -10.43 -0.46 3.30
CA TYR A 163 -11.16 -0.48 4.56
C TYR A 163 -12.57 -1.08 4.42
N LYS A 164 -13.28 -0.76 3.33
CA LYS A 164 -14.65 -1.26 3.09
C LYS A 164 -14.69 -2.78 2.98
N ASN A 165 -13.80 -3.36 2.19
CA ASN A 165 -13.75 -4.80 1.96
C ASN A 165 -13.20 -5.54 3.19
N LEU A 166 -12.13 -5.03 3.80
CA LEU A 166 -11.57 -5.59 5.03
C LEU A 166 -12.58 -5.57 6.18
N ARG A 167 -13.38 -4.51 6.34
CA ARG A 167 -14.41 -4.46 7.37
C ARG A 167 -15.45 -5.57 7.24
N VAL A 168 -15.80 -5.95 6.01
CA VAL A 168 -16.71 -7.07 5.77
C VAL A 168 -15.98 -8.39 6.03
N ALA A 169 -14.77 -8.54 5.49
CA ALA A 169 -13.98 -9.76 5.60
C ALA A 169 -13.54 -10.09 7.04
N LEU A 170 -13.30 -9.09 7.89
CA LEU A 170 -12.83 -9.26 9.27
C LEU A 170 -13.95 -9.08 10.31
N SER A 171 -15.21 -9.02 9.87
CA SER A 171 -16.37 -8.75 10.75
C SER A 171 -16.58 -9.79 11.85
N ASP A 172 -16.03 -10.98 11.67
CA ASP A 172 -16.05 -12.12 12.59
C ASP A 172 -14.92 -12.09 13.63
N ASN A 173 -14.03 -11.08 13.62
CA ASN A 173 -12.99 -10.92 14.63
C ASN A 173 -13.12 -9.53 15.32
N PRO A 174 -13.50 -9.46 16.60
CA PRO A 174 -13.70 -8.18 17.29
C PRO A 174 -12.41 -7.36 17.42
N GLY A 175 -11.24 -8.01 17.61
CA GLY A 175 -9.95 -7.31 17.74
C GLY A 175 -9.49 -6.65 16.43
N SER A 176 -9.65 -7.35 15.31
CA SER A 176 -9.42 -6.78 13.98
C SER A 176 -10.38 -5.62 13.69
N MET A 177 -11.64 -5.73 14.11
CA MET A 177 -12.65 -4.69 13.93
C MET A 177 -12.33 -3.41 14.70
N GLU A 178 -11.79 -3.53 15.92
CA GLU A 178 -11.31 -2.37 16.69
C GLU A 178 -10.18 -1.63 15.94
N SER A 179 -9.18 -2.35 15.45
CA SER A 179 -8.08 -1.77 14.65
C SER A 179 -8.59 -1.07 13.39
N LEU A 180 -9.58 -1.64 12.71
CA LEU A 180 -10.23 -1.02 11.55
C LEU A 180 -10.98 0.28 11.94
N GLN A 181 -11.68 0.29 13.07
CA GLN A 181 -12.37 1.51 13.55
C GLN A 181 -11.39 2.62 13.87
N ASP A 182 -10.25 2.29 14.50
CA ASP A 182 -9.18 3.23 14.77
C ASP A 182 -8.58 3.82 13.50
N TYR A 183 -8.39 2.99 12.46
CA TYR A 183 -8.00 3.47 11.14
C TYR A 183 -8.99 4.52 10.62
N LYS A 184 -10.30 4.24 10.70
CA LYS A 184 -11.33 5.16 10.20
C LYS A 184 -11.41 6.44 11.04
N ARG A 185 -11.28 6.35 12.35
CA ARG A 185 -11.24 7.50 13.26
C ARG A 185 -10.03 8.38 12.95
N GLY A 186 -8.85 7.79 12.77
CA GLY A 186 -7.64 8.49 12.38
C GLY A 186 -7.78 9.23 11.05
N GLN A 187 -8.42 8.61 10.06
CA GLN A 187 -8.72 9.27 8.77
C GLN A 187 -9.65 10.47 8.95
N ASN A 188 -10.72 10.35 9.73
CA ASN A 188 -11.64 11.45 9.97
C ASN A 188 -10.96 12.61 10.70
N ILE A 189 -10.11 12.32 11.69
CA ILE A 189 -9.31 13.33 12.40
C ILE A 189 -8.34 14.04 11.45
N GLN A 190 -7.66 13.30 10.58
CA GLN A 190 -6.79 13.87 9.56
C GLN A 190 -7.55 14.80 8.60
N THR A 191 -8.72 14.38 8.10
CA THR A 191 -9.57 15.22 7.26
C THR A 191 -10.00 16.48 8.01
N GLY A 192 -10.41 16.36 9.28
CA GLY A 192 -10.76 17.51 10.12
C GLY A 192 -9.60 18.49 10.30
N MET A 193 -8.38 17.99 10.55
CA MET A 193 -7.17 18.82 10.66
C MET A 193 -6.85 19.57 9.36
N TYR A 194 -7.02 18.93 8.20
CA TYR A 194 -6.82 19.62 6.92
C TYR A 194 -7.84 20.71 6.68
N ILE A 195 -9.11 20.46 6.98
CA ILE A 195 -10.19 21.46 6.85
C ILE A 195 -9.92 22.64 7.79
N ALA A 196 -9.58 22.35 9.06
CA ALA A 196 -9.25 23.37 10.04
C ALA A 196 -8.02 24.19 9.62
N GLY A 197 -6.93 23.51 9.22
CA GLY A 197 -5.70 24.15 8.76
C GLY A 197 -5.91 25.04 7.53
N ALA A 198 -6.68 24.57 6.54
CA ALA A 198 -7.05 25.37 5.38
C ALA A 198 -7.86 26.62 5.80
N GLY A 199 -8.80 26.48 6.73
CA GLY A 199 -9.55 27.60 7.30
C GLY A 199 -8.64 28.65 7.96
N PHE A 200 -7.67 28.21 8.77
CA PHE A 200 -6.70 29.10 9.41
C PHE A 200 -5.78 29.81 8.41
N ILE A 201 -5.34 29.11 7.36
CA ILE A 201 -4.53 29.71 6.29
C ILE A 201 -5.32 30.82 5.58
N ILE A 202 -6.56 30.56 5.18
CA ILE A 202 -7.43 31.54 4.51
C ILE A 202 -7.67 32.76 5.42
N ALA A 203 -8.00 32.53 6.70
CA ALA A 203 -8.22 33.60 7.67
C ALA A 203 -6.94 34.45 7.90
N GLY A 204 -5.79 33.79 8.05
CA GLY A 204 -4.49 34.45 8.22
C GLY A 204 -4.11 35.31 7.00
N MET A 205 -4.36 34.82 5.78
CA MET A 205 -4.16 35.60 4.56
C MET A 205 -5.08 36.82 4.51
N GLN A 206 -6.37 36.68 4.81
CA GLN A 206 -7.31 37.80 4.81
C GLN A 206 -6.92 38.88 5.83
N GLN A 207 -6.44 38.49 7.00
CA GLN A 207 -5.96 39.43 8.01
C GLN A 207 -4.68 40.16 7.56
N GLN A 208 -3.80 39.48 6.84
CA GLN A 208 -2.58 40.07 6.28
C GLN A 208 -2.85 41.08 5.16
N PHE A 209 -3.92 40.92 4.37
CA PHE A 209 -4.33 41.90 3.36
C PHE A 209 -5.15 43.07 3.92
N ARG A 210 -5.75 42.95 5.10
CA ARG A 210 -6.49 44.03 5.79
C ARG A 210 -5.61 44.89 6.70
N GLY A 211 -4.46 44.38 7.14
CA GLY A 211 -3.48 45.10 7.95
C GLY A 211 -2.58 46.01 7.11
N THR A 212 -3.08 47.18 6.72
CA THR A 212 -2.26 48.24 6.14
C THR A 212 -1.45 48.91 7.26
N SER A 213 -0.12 48.89 7.14
CA SER A 213 0.90 49.68 7.87
C SER A 213 1.80 48.90 8.85
N SER A 214 3.06 48.80 8.44
CA SER A 214 4.28 48.61 9.25
C SER A 214 4.64 47.19 9.71
N GLY A 215 5.74 46.67 9.15
CA GLY A 215 6.48 45.52 9.65
C GLY A 215 6.04 44.18 9.08
N SER A 216 6.94 43.54 8.31
CA SER A 216 6.83 42.18 7.76
C SER A 216 6.78 41.10 8.85
N SER A 217 5.74 41.13 9.68
CA SER A 217 5.46 40.07 10.66
C SER A 217 4.52 39.06 10.02
N ILE A 218 5.00 37.82 9.86
CA ILE A 218 4.19 36.70 9.40
C ILE A 218 3.06 36.50 10.41
N SER A 219 1.80 36.42 9.95
CA SER A 219 0.65 36.21 10.84
C SER A 219 0.83 34.92 11.67
N PRO A 220 0.74 34.97 13.02
CA PRO A 220 0.81 33.78 13.86
C PRO A 220 -0.23 32.71 13.48
N LEU A 221 -1.38 33.11 12.95
CA LEU A 221 -2.41 32.19 12.44
C LEU A 221 -1.94 31.40 11.22
N LEU A 222 -1.12 32.02 10.36
CA LEU A 222 -0.54 31.35 9.19
C LEU A 222 0.49 30.30 9.63
N LEU A 223 1.32 30.60 10.64
CA LEU A 223 2.27 29.65 11.22
C LEU A 223 1.56 28.49 11.93
N VAL A 224 0.50 28.77 12.70
CA VAL A 224 -0.33 27.74 13.33
C VAL A 224 -1.03 26.87 12.28
N GLY A 225 -1.58 27.47 11.23
CA GLY A 225 -2.17 26.75 10.10
C GLY A 225 -1.16 25.84 9.38
N ALA A 226 0.06 26.32 9.14
CA ALA A 226 1.14 25.53 8.57
C ALA A 226 1.57 24.39 9.50
N GLY A 227 1.69 24.63 10.81
CA GLY A 227 2.02 23.60 11.79
C GLY A 227 0.97 22.48 11.84
N ILE A 228 -0.31 22.84 11.95
CA ILE A 228 -1.42 21.87 12.05
C ILE A 228 -1.54 21.00 10.79
N THR A 229 -1.28 21.56 9.60
CA THR A 229 -1.37 20.79 8.35
C THR A 229 -0.24 19.78 8.17
N LEU A 230 0.91 19.96 8.85
CA LEU A 230 2.04 19.05 8.82
C LEU A 230 1.95 17.91 9.86
N LEU A 231 1.27 18.11 10.99
CA LEU A 231 1.11 17.10 12.04
C LEU A 231 0.62 15.71 11.55
N PRO A 232 -0.36 15.60 10.62
CA PRO A 232 -0.81 14.29 10.14
C PRO A 232 0.28 13.50 9.41
N GLN A 233 1.22 14.18 8.75
CA GLN A 233 2.32 13.51 8.03
C GLN A 233 3.34 12.95 9.01
N ILE A 234 3.66 13.69 10.07
CA ILE A 234 4.60 13.25 11.11
C ILE A 234 4.04 12.04 11.86
N ILE A 235 2.76 12.06 12.22
CA ILE A 235 2.12 10.94 12.93
C ILE A 235 2.10 9.67 12.05
N LYS A 236 1.90 9.82 10.74
CA LYS A 236 1.92 8.69 9.79
C LYS A 236 3.29 8.02 9.68
N LEU A 237 4.38 8.77 9.86
CA LEU A 237 5.74 8.20 9.78
C LEU A 237 6.09 7.31 10.98
N VAL A 238 5.46 7.55 12.13
CA VAL A 238 5.78 6.85 13.39
C VAL A 238 4.83 5.69 13.68
N LYS A 239 3.58 5.74 13.19
CA LYS A 239 2.57 4.73 13.49
C LYS A 239 2.49 3.66 12.39
N LYS A 240 2.48 2.39 12.80
CA LYS A 240 2.16 1.26 11.92
C LYS A 240 0.76 1.45 11.32
N ASP A 241 0.57 1.02 10.07
CA ASP A 241 -0.73 1.09 9.41
C ASP A 241 -1.73 0.19 10.13
N LYS A 242 -2.81 0.79 10.65
CA LYS A 242 -3.88 0.10 11.37
C LYS A 242 -4.62 -0.93 10.50
N LEU A 243 -4.58 -0.81 9.17
CA LEU A 243 -5.08 -1.87 8.29
C LEU A 243 -4.22 -3.13 8.35
N SER A 244 -2.89 -2.99 8.36
CA SER A 244 -1.97 -4.12 8.50
C SER A 244 -2.11 -4.75 9.88
N GLU A 245 -2.26 -3.94 10.94
CA GLU A 245 -2.50 -4.45 12.30
C GLU A 245 -3.79 -5.28 12.38
N ALA A 246 -4.88 -4.83 11.76
CA ALA A 246 -6.13 -5.59 11.72
C ALA A 246 -5.97 -6.96 11.03
N ILE A 247 -5.18 -7.01 9.95
CA ILE A 247 -4.86 -8.25 9.22
C ILE A 247 -4.00 -9.17 10.09
N ASP A 248 -2.97 -8.63 10.74
CA ASP A 248 -2.08 -9.38 11.62
C ASP A 248 -2.85 -10.00 12.80
N LEU A 249 -3.74 -9.23 13.43
CA LEU A 249 -4.59 -9.71 14.51
C LEU A 249 -5.49 -10.86 14.05
N TYR A 250 -6.08 -10.75 12.86
CA TYR A 250 -6.93 -11.81 12.32
C TYR A 250 -6.15 -13.09 12.02
N ASN A 251 -4.93 -12.94 11.52
CA ASN A 251 -4.04 -14.04 11.18
C ASN A 251 -3.45 -14.72 12.42
N TYR A 252 -3.31 -13.98 13.53
CA TYR A 252 -2.76 -14.49 14.79
C TYR A 252 -3.77 -15.31 15.59
N ASP A 253 -5.06 -14.96 15.52
CA ASP A 253 -6.13 -15.63 16.28
C ASP A 253 -6.41 -17.05 15.75
N PRO A 254 -6.00 -18.11 16.48
CA PRO A 254 -6.27 -19.48 16.10
C PRO A 254 -7.74 -19.80 16.42
N ARG A 255 -8.51 -20.17 15.39
CA ARG A 255 -9.84 -20.79 15.59
C ARG A 255 -9.70 -22.20 16.15
#